data_AF-A0A246WP38-F1
#
_entry.id   AF-A0A246WP38-F1
#
_cell.length_a   1.000
_cell.length_b   1.000
_cell.length_c   1.000
_cell.angle_alpha   90.00
_cell.angle_beta   90.00
_cell.angle_gamma   90.00
#
_symmetry.space_group_name_H-M   'P 1'
#
loop_
_entity.id
_entity.type
_entity.pdbx_description
1 polymer ?
#
loop_
_entity_poly.entity_id
_entity_poly.type
_entity_poly.pdbx_seq_one_letter_code
_entity_poly.pdbx_strand_id
1 'polypeptide(L)'
;MPRNNLSPDEIKALFRRHGETLGNWADAHGFKRQDVYSVLNGKTRGYRGEAHRIFVALGMKARDEVVGLYPDEDKITAIDNYLKGENAQGREIEA
;
A
#
# COMPACT_ATOMS: atom_id res chain seq x y z
N MET A 1 11.37 -12.63 -7.21
CA MET A 1 11.03 -11.30 -6.67
C MET A 1 11.22 -11.33 -5.15
N PRO A 2 11.73 -10.28 -4.49
CA PRO A 2 11.97 -10.30 -3.05
C PRO A 2 10.64 -10.32 -2.28
N ARG A 3 10.58 -11.18 -1.25
CA ARG A 3 9.48 -11.21 -0.27
C ARG A 3 9.66 -10.05 0.70
N ASN A 4 9.06 -8.90 0.41
CA ASN A 4 8.95 -7.84 1.41
C ASN A 4 7.72 -8.10 2.28
N ASN A 5 7.96 -8.42 3.55
CA ASN A 5 6.95 -8.41 4.61
C ASN A 5 7.27 -7.23 5.54
N LEU A 6 6.86 -6.03 5.15
CA LEU A 6 7.04 -4.84 6.00
C LEU A 6 6.09 -4.90 7.19
N SER A 7 6.60 -4.56 8.37
CA SER A 7 5.77 -4.38 9.57
C SER A 7 5.02 -3.03 9.56
N PRO A 8 3.93 -2.90 10.33
CA PRO A 8 3.20 -1.63 10.41
C PRO A 8 4.05 -0.44 10.87
N ASP A 9 5.03 -0.68 11.76
CA ASP A 9 5.93 0.36 12.24
C ASP A 9 6.96 0.78 11.21
N GLU A 10 7.49 -0.18 10.44
CA GLU A 10 8.38 0.12 9.30
C GLU A 10 7.65 0.94 8.24
N ILE A 11 6.38 0.60 7.95
CA ILE A 11 5.57 1.36 7.00
C ILE A 11 5.36 2.78 7.48
N LYS A 12 4.97 2.98 8.75
CA LYS A 12 4.85 4.32 9.34
C LYS A 12 6.17 5.08 9.26
N ALA A 13 7.31 4.41 9.49
CA ALA A 13 8.63 5.02 9.39
C ALA A 13 8.99 5.41 7.95
N LEU A 14 8.63 4.60 6.95
CA LEU A 14 8.82 4.92 5.53
C LEU A 14 8.04 6.17 5.14
N PHE A 15 6.74 6.21 5.45
CA PHE A 15 5.92 7.40 5.19
C PHE A 15 6.50 8.67 5.85
N ARG A 16 6.93 8.57 7.12
CA ARG A 16 7.60 9.68 7.81
C ARG A 16 8.90 10.13 7.15
N ARG A 17 9.72 9.19 6.68
CA ARG A 17 11.00 9.50 6.01
C ARG A 17 10.80 10.22 4.67
N HIS A 18 9.75 9.85 3.94
CA HIS A 18 9.41 10.44 2.65
C HIS A 18 8.55 11.70 2.75
N GLY A 19 8.14 12.11 3.95
CA GLY A 19 7.30 13.30 4.15
C GLY A 19 5.84 13.13 3.70
N GLU A 20 5.42 11.89 3.41
CA GLU A 20 4.09 11.58 2.92
C GLU A 20 3.20 11.05 4.06
N THR A 21 1.91 11.35 4.01
CA THR A 21 0.96 10.83 5.00
C THR A 21 0.23 9.59 4.48
N LEU A 22 -0.08 8.67 5.40
CA LEU A 22 -0.95 7.52 5.12
C LEU A 22 -2.33 7.94 4.61
N GLY A 23 -2.80 9.13 5.00
CA GLY A 23 -4.06 9.70 4.53
C GLY A 23 -4.01 10.03 3.04
N ASN A 24 -2.98 10.80 2.62
CA ASN A 24 -2.78 11.15 1.21
C ASN A 24 -2.57 9.91 0.35
N TRP A 25 -1.74 8.97 0.83
CA TRP A 25 -1.54 7.70 0.15
C TRP A 25 -2.85 6.93 -0.05
N ALA A 26 -3.71 6.88 0.97
CA ALA A 26 -5.01 6.22 0.87
C ALA A 26 -5.89 6.88 -0.20
N ASP A 27 -5.97 8.21 -0.21
CA ASP A 27 -6.77 8.94 -1.19
C ASP A 27 -6.24 8.74 -2.62
N ALA A 28 -4.91 8.77 -2.81
CA ALA A 28 -4.26 8.56 -4.10
C ALA A 28 -4.52 7.16 -4.67
N HIS A 29 -4.71 6.16 -3.81
CA HIS A 29 -5.01 4.78 -4.21
C HIS A 29 -6.52 4.45 -4.17
N GLY A 30 -7.37 5.42 -3.79
CA GLY A 30 -8.82 5.24 -3.70
C GLY A 30 -9.29 4.39 -2.51
N PHE A 31 -8.45 4.22 -1.49
CA PHE A 31 -8.80 3.53 -0.26
C PHE A 31 -9.38 4.48 0.79
N LYS A 32 -10.28 3.97 1.63
CA LYS A 32 -10.74 4.73 2.79
C LYS A 32 -9.63 4.81 3.84
N ARG A 33 -9.25 6.02 4.24
CA ARG A 33 -8.23 6.27 5.29
C ARG A 33 -8.46 5.42 6.56
N GLN A 34 -9.71 5.29 7.01
CA GLN A 34 -10.07 4.49 8.19
C GLN A 34 -9.72 2.99 8.05
N ASP A 35 -9.81 2.44 6.84
CA ASP A 35 -9.49 1.04 6.58
C ASP A 35 -7.97 0.85 6.60
N VAL A 36 -7.22 1.81 6.05
CA VAL A 36 -5.75 1.84 6.12
C VAL A 36 -5.27 1.87 7.57
N TYR A 37 -5.82 2.78 8.39
CA TYR A 37 -5.47 2.82 9.82
C TYR A 37 -5.92 1.56 10.57
N SER A 38 -7.04 0.94 10.19
CA SER A 38 -7.50 -0.31 10.81
C SER A 38 -6.58 -1.48 10.49
N VAL A 39 -6.04 -1.54 9.27
CA VAL A 39 -5.02 -2.51 8.85
C VAL A 39 -3.73 -2.30 9.64
N LEU A 40 -3.21 -1.07 9.67
CA LEU A 40 -1.96 -0.76 10.38
C LEU A 40 -2.03 -0.96 11.89
N ASN A 41 -3.21 -0.78 12.49
CA ASN A 41 -3.44 -1.01 13.91
C ASN A 41 -3.78 -2.48 14.22
N GLY A 42 -3.77 -3.38 13.23
CA GLY A 42 -4.04 -4.81 13.40
C GLY A 42 -5.50 -5.16 13.71
N LYS A 43 -6.43 -4.21 13.56
CA LYS A 43 -7.87 -4.45 13.77
C LYS A 43 -8.48 -5.34 12.71
N THR A 44 -7.85 -5.47 11.55
CA THR A 44 -8.30 -6.32 10.45
C THR A 44 -7.16 -7.17 9.92
N ARG A 45 -7.47 -8.43 9.61
CA ARG A 45 -6.50 -9.43 9.13
C ARG A 45 -6.34 -9.48 7.60
N GLY A 46 -7.20 -8.79 6.86
CA GLY A 46 -7.01 -8.57 5.42
C GLY A 46 -7.00 -9.83 4.57
N TYR A 47 -7.83 -10.83 4.89
CA TYR A 47 -7.87 -12.08 4.11
C TYR A 47 -8.60 -11.96 2.78
N ARG A 48 -9.50 -10.97 2.63
CA ARG A 48 -10.30 -10.73 1.41
C ARG A 48 -10.75 -9.27 1.32
N GLY A 49 -11.22 -8.87 0.14
CA GLY A 49 -11.86 -7.57 -0.07
C GLY A 49 -10.89 -6.40 -0.04
N GLU A 50 -11.35 -5.24 0.44
CA GLU A 50 -10.58 -3.99 0.40
C GLU A 50 -9.40 -4.01 1.38
N ALA A 51 -9.59 -4.54 2.59
CA ALA A 51 -8.50 -4.70 3.54
C ALA A 51 -7.36 -5.57 2.99
N HIS A 52 -7.70 -6.62 2.24
CA HIS A 52 -6.68 -7.45 1.58
C HIS A 52 -5.85 -6.65 0.57
N ARG A 53 -6.52 -5.84 -0.28
CA ARG A 53 -5.84 -4.96 -1.23
C ARG A 53 -4.91 -3.97 -0.53
N ILE A 54 -5.32 -3.43 0.61
CA ILE A 54 -4.48 -2.54 1.44
C ILE A 54 -3.24 -3.28 1.96
N PHE A 55 -3.37 -4.50 2.48
CA PHE A 55 -2.21 -5.29 2.95
C PHE A 55 -1.18 -5.53 1.84
N VAL A 56 -1.64 -5.84 0.63
CA VAL A 56 -0.73 -6.09 -0.51
C VAL A 56 -0.13 -4.77 -1.00
N ALA A 57 -0.94 -3.72 -1.16
CA ALA A 57 -0.47 -2.40 -1.58
C ALA A 57 0.54 -1.80 -0.57
N LEU A 58 0.35 -2.08 0.72
CA LEU A 58 1.29 -1.68 1.76
C LEU A 58 2.56 -2.56 1.84
N GLY A 59 2.69 -3.61 1.01
CA GLY A 59 3.83 -4.51 1.07
C GLY A 59 3.93 -5.32 2.37
N MET A 60 2.79 -5.51 3.06
CA MET A 60 2.70 -6.36 4.26
C MET A 60 2.44 -7.84 3.90
N LYS A 61 1.97 -8.10 2.67
CA LYS A 61 1.71 -9.45 2.15
C LYS A 61 2.28 -9.59 0.74
N ALA A 62 2.85 -10.76 0.45
CA ALA A 62 3.46 -11.05 -0.84
C ALA A 62 2.46 -10.96 -2.00
N ARG A 63 2.83 -10.24 -3.06
CA ARG A 63 2.01 -10.12 -4.28
C ARG A 63 1.85 -11.47 -5.00
N ASP A 64 2.86 -12.33 -4.95
CA ASP A 64 2.82 -13.66 -5.60
C ASP A 64 1.77 -14.61 -4.97
N GLU A 65 1.34 -14.37 -3.72
CA GLU A 65 0.24 -15.14 -3.11
C GLU A 65 -1.14 -14.73 -3.63
N VAL A 66 -1.22 -13.60 -4.37
CA VAL A 66 -2.48 -12.97 -4.73
C VAL A 66 -2.68 -12.82 -6.24
N VAL A 67 -1.70 -13.22 -7.06
CA VAL A 67 -1.81 -13.20 -8.52
C VAL A 67 -2.94 -14.11 -8.98
N GLY A 68 -3.93 -13.55 -9.69
CA GLY A 68 -5.09 -14.25 -10.24
C GLY A 68 -6.35 -14.27 -9.35
N LEU A 69 -6.38 -13.58 -8.21
CA LEU A 69 -7.55 -13.51 -7.32
C LEU A 69 -8.41 -12.26 -7.55
N TYR A 70 -7.89 -11.22 -8.20
CA TYR A 70 -8.62 -9.99 -8.50
C TYR A 70 -8.31 -9.43 -9.89
N PRO A 71 -9.33 -9.08 -10.70
CA PRO A 71 -9.14 -8.61 -12.07
C PRO A 71 -8.47 -7.22 -12.18
N ASP A 72 -8.30 -6.49 -11.07
CA ASP A 72 -7.68 -5.16 -11.00
C ASP A 72 -6.28 -5.18 -10.34
N GLU A 73 -5.55 -6.30 -10.45
CA GLU A 73 -4.24 -6.51 -9.82
C GLU A 73 -3.12 -5.57 -10.30
N ASP A 74 -3.31 -4.93 -11.46
CA ASP A 74 -2.37 -3.96 -12.04
C ASP A 74 -2.28 -2.65 -11.24
N LYS A 75 -3.25 -2.38 -10.34
CA LYS A 75 -3.26 -1.19 -9.48
C LYS A 75 -2.53 -1.39 -8.14
N ILE A 76 -2.01 -2.59 -7.88
CA ILE A 76 -1.25 -2.89 -6.66
C ILE A 76 0.17 -2.34 -6.83
N THR A 77 0.33 -1.04 -6.64
CA THR A 77 1.64 -0.39 -6.61
C THR A 77 2.33 -0.75 -5.30
N ALA A 78 3.55 -1.29 -5.37
CA ALA A 78 4.37 -1.49 -4.17
C ALA A 78 4.69 -0.13 -3.54
N ILE A 79 4.57 0.00 -2.20
CA ILE A 79 4.92 1.24 -1.46
C ILE A 79 6.23 1.86 -1.99
N ASP A 80 7.26 1.04 -2.22
CA ASP A 80 8.56 1.51 -2.70
C ASP A 80 8.49 2.29 -4.02
N ASN A 81 7.66 1.88 -4.97
CA ASN A 81 7.53 2.57 -6.26
C ASN A 81 6.79 3.90 -6.10
N TYR A 82 5.74 3.92 -5.27
CA TYR A 82 5.00 5.14 -4.95
C TYR A 82 5.88 6.15 -4.20
N LEU A 83 6.61 5.72 -3.18
CA LEU A 83 7.47 6.59 -2.38
C LEU A 83 8.73 7.07 -3.14
N LYS A 84 9.17 6.33 -4.17
CA LYS A 84 10.25 6.76 -5.07
C LYS A 84 9.79 7.71 -6.18
N GLY A 85 8.48 7.99 -6.28
CA GLY A 85 7.94 8.83 -7.35
C GLY A 85 7.92 8.16 -8.73
N GLU A 86 8.21 6.86 -8.81
CA GLU A 86 8.14 6.07 -10.04
C GLU A 86 6.71 5.52 -10.19
N ASN A 87 5.77 6.41 -10.48
CA ASN A 87 4.40 6.04 -10.79
C ASN A 87 4.29 5.66 -12.28
N ALA A 88 3.56 4.57 -12.57
CA ALA A 88 3.32 4.06 -13.93
C ALA A 88 2.58 5.04 -14.87
N GLN A 89 2.25 6.24 -14.40
CA GLN A 89 1.53 7.29 -15.13
C GLN A 89 2.27 8.65 -15.21
N GLY A 90 3.53 8.75 -14.75
CA GLY A 90 4.38 9.91 -15.05
C GLY A 90 3.78 11.27 -14.70
N ARG A 91 3.08 11.40 -13.56
CA ARG A 91 2.66 12.70 -13.05
C ARG A 91 3.47 13.06 -11.82
N GLU A 92 4.25 14.12 -12.02
CA GLU A 92 5.06 14.84 -11.05
C GLU A 92 4.20 15.24 -9.85
N ILE A 93 4.66 14.89 -8.65
CA ILE A 93 4.06 15.34 -7.40
C ILE A 93 4.65 16.74 -7.18
N GLU A 94 3.95 17.78 -7.63
CA GLU A 94 4.36 19.18 -7.39
C GLU A 94 4.40 19.46 -5.88
N ALA A 95 5.41 20.26 -5.52
CA ALA A 95 5.90 20.56 -4.17
C ALA A 95 4.93 21.35 -3.26
#